data_AF-A0A5N7A6J5-F1
#
_entry.id   AF-A0A5N7A6J5-F1
#
_cell.length_a   1.000
_cell.length_b   1.000
_cell.length_c   1.000
_cell.angle_alpha   90.00
_cell.angle_beta   90.00
_cell.angle_gamma   90.00
#
_symmetry.space_group_name_H-M   'P 1'
#
loop_
_entity.id
_entity.type
_entity.pdbx_description
1 polymer ?
#
loop_
_entity_poly.entity_id
_entity_poly.type
_entity_poly.pdbx_seq_one_letter_code
_entity_poly.pdbx_strand_id
1 'polypeptide(L)'
;MTNTTPSPPPGPAIKPSPSVQSTPTSTAGAKRKRGSAGKYYAVKAGYQPGVYYAWNDCLTQVTGYRGAVFQAFSTLEEANAFLTGSKLPSVPGATTSGTDPTRFYGIQRGRVPGVYTDWAKAQEQIKGFARPRYKKFSTKEEAEAFVKLGQANGASFAGNTSEIQKLPGAPGILSDISKDEQSSPIEPGDGPLPPGAEDGFDPNVLLDPKTGKVVYKTKEQKSATKTKATGPPGMLRIYTDGSSLNNGRALASAGVGVYFGPGDNRNVSEPLKGSRQTNQRAELTAILRALDIAPRHRDVTIFTDSQYAIKCVTVWYVKWQRNKWLTSDNKPVENKDLVESIRVKIEERDELKVKTRLAVNGAQRGVSEKAAALEAIKNIPDEVFDDDI
;
A
#
# COMPACT_ATOMS: atom_id res chain seq x y z
N MET A 1 -21.61 -43.29 -58.64
CA MET A 1 -21.70 -44.77 -58.65
C MET A 1 -21.88 -45.22 -57.21
N THR A 2 -23.10 -45.63 -56.93
CA THR A 2 -23.71 -45.85 -55.62
C THR A 2 -23.64 -47.34 -55.28
N ASN A 3 -23.06 -47.69 -54.14
CA ASN A 3 -23.04 -49.08 -53.67
C ASN A 3 -24.40 -49.44 -53.07
N THR A 4 -25.05 -50.39 -53.74
CA THR A 4 -26.17 -51.19 -53.24
C THR A 4 -25.59 -52.39 -52.46
N THR A 5 -26.18 -52.80 -51.34
CA THR A 5 -26.68 -54.18 -51.07
C THR A 5 -27.20 -54.29 -49.60
N PRO A 6 -28.29 -55.06 -49.33
CA PRO A 6 -29.13 -54.96 -48.13
C PRO A 6 -29.12 -56.21 -47.18
N SER A 7 -29.61 -56.01 -45.93
CA SER A 7 -30.32 -56.90 -44.95
C SER A 7 -29.72 -58.28 -44.53
N PRO A 8 -29.91 -58.82 -43.28
CA PRO A 8 -31.23 -59.09 -42.63
C PRO A 8 -31.21 -59.01 -41.04
N PRO A 9 -32.03 -59.74 -40.21
CA PRO A 9 -33.16 -59.19 -39.43
C PRO A 9 -33.09 -59.54 -37.89
N PRO A 10 -34.17 -59.77 -37.07
CA PRO A 10 -34.36 -59.05 -35.79
C PRO A 10 -34.41 -59.88 -34.47
N GLY A 11 -34.33 -59.17 -33.34
CA GLY A 11 -34.94 -59.50 -32.02
C GLY A 11 -34.01 -60.07 -30.91
N PRO A 12 -34.42 -60.14 -29.62
CA PRO A 12 -35.46 -59.42 -28.88
C PRO A 12 -34.94 -58.74 -27.57
N ALA A 13 -35.83 -58.05 -26.85
CA ALA A 13 -35.59 -57.28 -25.62
C ALA A 13 -35.24 -58.11 -24.36
N ILE A 14 -34.62 -57.48 -23.34
CA ILE A 14 -35.01 -57.41 -21.89
C ILE A 14 -33.90 -56.73 -21.03
N LYS A 15 -34.33 -56.06 -19.95
CA LYS A 15 -33.71 -55.09 -18.99
C LYS A 15 -32.64 -55.68 -18.00
N PRO A 16 -32.22 -55.01 -16.88
CA PRO A 16 -31.23 -53.91 -16.76
C PRO A 16 -30.14 -54.09 -15.65
N SER A 17 -29.14 -53.17 -15.61
CA SER A 17 -28.20 -52.78 -14.51
C SER A 17 -27.08 -53.78 -14.10
N PRO A 18 -25.93 -53.35 -13.48
CA PRO A 18 -25.61 -52.06 -12.83
C PRO A 18 -24.25 -51.41 -13.22
N SER A 19 -24.08 -50.14 -12.80
CA SER A 19 -22.94 -49.24 -13.08
C SER A 19 -21.78 -49.35 -12.08
N VAL A 20 -20.55 -49.45 -12.61
CA VAL A 20 -19.27 -49.54 -11.87
C VAL A 20 -18.54 -48.18 -11.83
N GLN A 21 -17.86 -47.95 -10.72
CA GLN A 21 -17.01 -46.82 -10.36
C GLN A 21 -15.75 -46.69 -11.23
N SER A 22 -15.22 -45.47 -11.38
CA SER A 22 -13.80 -45.25 -11.71
C SER A 22 -13.25 -43.93 -11.11
N THR A 23 -12.02 -44.04 -10.63
CA THR A 23 -11.04 -43.00 -10.21
C THR A 23 -9.66 -43.50 -10.71
N PRO A 24 -8.51 -42.79 -10.59
CA PRO A 24 -8.18 -41.34 -10.63
C PRO A 24 -6.95 -41.03 -11.55
N THR A 25 -6.58 -39.75 -11.79
CA THR A 25 -5.15 -39.34 -11.85
C THR A 25 -4.91 -37.82 -11.68
N SER A 26 -3.72 -37.52 -11.12
CA SER A 26 -3.15 -36.33 -10.48
C SER A 26 -2.52 -35.24 -11.37
N THR A 27 -2.32 -33.99 -10.87
CA THR A 27 -1.00 -33.28 -10.75
C THR A 27 -1.11 -31.98 -9.88
N ALA A 28 -0.01 -31.63 -9.18
CA ALA A 28 0.28 -30.59 -8.16
C ALA A 28 0.10 -29.08 -8.58
N GLY A 29 0.14 -28.04 -7.72
CA GLY A 29 0.49 -27.91 -6.29
C GLY A 29 0.26 -26.50 -5.67
N ALA A 30 -0.05 -26.51 -4.37
CA ALA A 30 0.19 -25.57 -3.26
C ALA A 30 -0.09 -24.03 -3.32
N LYS A 31 -1.13 -23.60 -2.56
CA LYS A 31 -1.04 -22.52 -1.56
C LYS A 31 -1.94 -22.87 -0.35
N ARG A 32 -1.33 -23.24 0.78
CA ARG A 32 -2.03 -23.60 2.03
C ARG A 32 -2.65 -22.35 2.67
N LYS A 33 -3.98 -22.29 2.75
CA LYS A 33 -4.73 -21.37 3.62
C LYS A 33 -5.25 -22.16 4.82
N ARG A 34 -4.89 -21.72 6.03
CA ARG A 34 -5.32 -22.28 7.33
C ARG A 34 -6.83 -22.53 7.33
N GLY A 35 -7.24 -23.78 7.56
CA GLY A 35 -8.65 -24.17 7.63
C GLY A 35 -9.37 -23.49 8.78
N SER A 36 -10.48 -22.82 8.49
CA SER A 36 -11.42 -22.37 9.51
C SER A 36 -12.25 -23.57 9.96
N ALA A 37 -12.39 -23.77 11.27
CA ALA A 37 -13.31 -24.74 11.86
C ALA A 37 -14.69 -24.70 11.17
N GLY A 38 -15.20 -25.87 10.77
CA GLY A 38 -16.39 -26.01 9.95
C GLY A 38 -17.61 -25.36 10.61
N LYS A 39 -18.14 -24.31 9.97
CA LYS A 39 -19.40 -23.69 10.36
C LYS A 39 -20.53 -24.33 9.56
N TYR A 40 -21.66 -24.57 10.21
CA TYR A 40 -22.88 -25.08 9.58
C TYR A 40 -23.84 -23.90 9.36
N TYR A 41 -24.50 -23.85 8.21
CA TYR A 41 -25.40 -22.76 7.85
C TYR A 41 -26.81 -23.32 7.67
N ALA A 42 -27.76 -22.88 8.49
CA ALA A 42 -29.15 -23.32 8.39
C ALA A 42 -30.00 -22.25 7.71
N VAL A 43 -30.77 -22.64 6.69
CA VAL A 43 -31.72 -21.77 5.98
C VAL A 43 -33.14 -22.23 6.30
N LYS A 44 -33.85 -21.46 7.13
CA LYS A 44 -35.24 -21.73 7.54
C LYS A 44 -36.26 -21.22 6.52
N ALA A 45 -35.97 -20.10 5.87
CA ALA A 45 -36.76 -19.57 4.76
C ALA A 45 -35.80 -19.16 3.63
N GLY A 46 -35.98 -19.74 2.45
CA GLY A 46 -35.14 -19.59 1.26
C GLY A 46 -35.65 -20.47 0.12
N TYR A 47 -34.93 -20.53 -1.00
CA TYR A 47 -35.33 -21.37 -2.14
C TYR A 47 -35.38 -22.87 -1.79
N GLN A 48 -34.40 -23.36 -1.03
CA GLN A 48 -34.40 -24.70 -0.44
C GLN A 48 -34.05 -24.60 1.05
N PRO A 49 -35.02 -24.84 1.96
CA PRO A 49 -34.73 -24.90 3.39
C PRO A 49 -33.89 -26.13 3.74
N GLY A 50 -32.84 -25.95 4.53
CA GLY A 50 -31.90 -27.03 4.85
C GLY A 50 -30.62 -26.56 5.55
N VAL A 51 -29.76 -27.52 5.92
CA VAL A 51 -28.44 -27.25 6.50
C VAL A 51 -27.37 -27.41 5.41
N TYR A 52 -26.53 -26.40 5.27
CA TYR A 52 -25.45 -26.30 4.31
C TYR A 52 -24.10 -26.28 5.04
N TYR A 53 -23.13 -27.01 4.47
CA TYR A 53 -21.78 -27.15 5.02
C TYR A 53 -20.81 -26.09 4.46
N ALA A 54 -21.21 -25.42 3.38
CA ALA A 54 -20.47 -24.33 2.76
C ALA A 54 -21.32 -23.06 2.72
N TRP A 55 -20.69 -21.91 3.00
CA TRP A 55 -21.34 -20.61 2.92
C TRP A 55 -21.86 -20.30 1.52
N ASN A 56 -21.14 -20.72 0.48
CA ASN A 56 -21.52 -20.47 -0.91
C ASN A 56 -22.88 -21.12 -1.25
N ASP A 57 -23.11 -22.34 -0.77
CA ASP A 57 -24.37 -23.04 -0.99
C ASP A 57 -25.51 -22.36 -0.24
N CYS A 58 -25.29 -21.99 1.04
CA CYS A 58 -26.27 -21.20 1.80
C CYS A 58 -26.60 -19.87 1.12
N LEU A 59 -25.60 -19.18 0.57
CA LEU A 59 -25.77 -17.87 -0.06
C LEU A 59 -26.72 -17.97 -1.26
N THR A 60 -26.55 -18.99 -2.11
CA THR A 60 -27.45 -19.20 -3.27
C THR A 60 -28.92 -19.37 -2.89
N GLN A 61 -29.21 -19.85 -1.68
CA GLN A 61 -30.58 -20.07 -1.22
C GLN A 61 -31.26 -18.82 -0.66
N VAL A 62 -30.47 -17.82 -0.27
CA VAL A 62 -30.96 -16.61 0.40
C VAL A 62 -30.90 -15.39 -0.50
N THR A 63 -29.96 -15.31 -1.44
CA THR A 63 -29.89 -14.21 -2.42
C THR A 63 -31.04 -14.27 -3.40
N GLY A 64 -31.89 -13.24 -3.38
CA GLY A 64 -33.05 -13.10 -4.28
C GLY A 64 -34.39 -13.51 -3.66
N TYR A 65 -34.38 -14.18 -2.50
CA TYR A 65 -35.59 -14.60 -1.81
C TYR A 65 -36.08 -13.51 -0.83
N ARG A 66 -37.27 -12.95 -1.03
CA ARG A 66 -37.86 -11.95 -0.11
C ARG A 66 -38.31 -12.64 1.18
N GLY A 67 -37.69 -12.27 2.30
CA GLY A 67 -37.98 -12.84 3.62
C GLY A 67 -37.10 -14.03 4.01
N ALA A 68 -35.89 -14.14 3.45
CA ALA A 68 -34.97 -15.22 3.79
C ALA A 68 -34.54 -15.17 5.28
N VAL A 69 -34.57 -16.33 5.95
CA VAL A 69 -34.20 -16.50 7.37
C VAL A 69 -33.11 -17.56 7.45
N PHE A 70 -31.89 -17.16 7.81
CA PHE A 70 -30.73 -18.04 7.90
C PHE A 70 -29.82 -17.67 9.07
N GLN A 71 -29.10 -18.65 9.62
CA GLN A 71 -28.16 -18.45 10.73
C GLN A 71 -27.00 -19.46 10.66
N ALA A 72 -25.82 -19.04 11.12
CA ALA A 72 -24.62 -19.88 11.17
C ALA A 72 -24.40 -20.43 12.58
N PHE A 73 -24.11 -21.73 12.68
CA PHE A 73 -23.93 -22.46 13.93
C PHE A 73 -22.58 -23.18 13.95
N SER A 74 -22.07 -23.39 15.17
CA SER A 74 -20.85 -24.15 15.41
C SER A 74 -21.07 -25.66 15.32
N THR A 75 -22.29 -26.14 15.57
CA THR A 75 -22.64 -27.57 15.54
C THR A 75 -23.80 -27.84 14.59
N LEU A 76 -23.82 -29.05 14.01
CA LEU A 76 -24.90 -29.52 13.14
C LEU A 76 -26.24 -29.62 13.90
N GLU A 77 -26.18 -29.96 15.18
CA GLU A 77 -27.36 -30.15 16.03
C GLU A 77 -28.10 -28.82 16.28
N GLU A 78 -27.36 -27.74 16.55
CA GLU A 78 -27.93 -26.39 16.65
C GLU A 78 -28.53 -25.91 15.31
N ALA A 79 -27.89 -26.23 14.19
CA ALA A 79 -28.38 -25.91 12.86
C ALA A 79 -29.71 -26.63 12.53
N ASN A 80 -29.84 -27.91 12.92
CA ASN A 80 -31.08 -28.67 12.77
C ASN A 80 -32.19 -28.17 13.70
N ALA A 81 -31.85 -27.75 14.92
CA ALA A 81 -32.78 -27.15 15.88
C ALA A 81 -33.38 -25.83 15.35
N PHE A 82 -32.58 -25.00 14.67
CA PHE A 82 -33.04 -23.77 14.04
C PHE A 82 -34.09 -24.02 12.94
N LEU A 83 -33.93 -25.08 12.15
CA LEU A 83 -34.88 -25.46 11.08
C LEU A 83 -36.19 -26.00 11.65
N THR A 84 -36.11 -26.87 12.65
CA THR A 84 -37.27 -27.51 13.28
C THR A 84 -38.04 -26.59 14.23
N GLY A 85 -37.45 -25.45 14.61
CA GLY A 85 -38.06 -24.50 15.56
C GLY A 85 -38.07 -24.99 17.01
N SER A 86 -37.50 -26.18 17.27
CA SER A 86 -37.34 -26.76 18.60
C SER A 86 -36.12 -26.14 19.26
N LYS A 87 -36.34 -25.16 20.15
CA LYS A 87 -35.30 -24.67 21.06
C LYS A 87 -34.92 -25.83 21.99
N LEU A 88 -33.70 -26.38 21.87
CA LEU A 88 -33.18 -27.38 22.79
C LEU A 88 -33.34 -26.87 24.24
N PRO A 89 -33.74 -27.74 25.19
CA PRO A 89 -33.92 -27.36 26.59
C PRO A 89 -32.56 -26.94 27.16
N SER A 90 -32.38 -25.63 27.31
CA SER A 90 -31.38 -25.04 28.18
C SER A 90 -31.58 -25.60 29.57
N VAL A 91 -30.55 -26.23 30.12
CA VAL A 91 -30.49 -26.64 31.54
C VAL A 91 -30.96 -25.47 32.41
N PRO A 92 -31.89 -25.69 33.36
CA PRO A 92 -32.56 -24.62 34.09
C PRO A 92 -31.64 -24.07 35.18
N GLY A 93 -31.36 -22.77 35.08
CA GLY A 93 -30.54 -22.05 36.06
C GLY A 93 -30.34 -20.58 35.68
N ALA A 94 -31.35 -19.97 35.06
CA ALA A 94 -31.41 -18.53 34.93
C ALA A 94 -32.17 -17.98 36.15
N THR A 95 -31.47 -17.22 36.98
CA THR A 95 -32.12 -16.14 37.73
C THR A 95 -31.29 -14.89 37.58
N THR A 96 -32.00 -13.84 37.19
CA THR A 96 -31.59 -12.48 36.88
C THR A 96 -31.01 -11.73 38.06
N SER A 97 -30.16 -10.73 37.75
CA SER A 97 -29.61 -9.65 38.59
C SER A 97 -28.30 -9.93 39.34
N GLY A 98 -27.27 -9.12 39.05
CA GLY A 98 -25.99 -9.12 39.74
C GLY A 98 -24.80 -8.90 38.80
N THR A 99 -24.29 -7.67 38.77
CA THR A 99 -23.05 -7.23 38.13
C THR A 99 -21.84 -8.09 38.50
N ASP A 100 -21.26 -8.82 37.53
CA ASP A 100 -19.86 -9.24 37.57
C ASP A 100 -19.23 -9.14 36.17
N PRO A 101 -18.42 -8.09 35.89
CA PRO A 101 -17.75 -7.98 34.61
C PRO A 101 -16.55 -8.93 34.56
N THR A 102 -16.69 -10.03 33.81
CA THR A 102 -15.62 -10.99 33.47
C THR A 102 -14.53 -10.41 32.55
N ARG A 103 -14.41 -9.08 32.46
CA ARG A 103 -13.48 -8.37 31.57
C ARG A 103 -12.90 -7.17 32.29
N PHE A 104 -11.57 -7.14 32.39
CA PHE A 104 -10.80 -6.04 32.96
C PHE A 104 -10.07 -5.29 31.85
N TYR A 105 -10.00 -3.97 31.95
CA TYR A 105 -9.36 -3.08 30.98
C TYR A 105 -8.23 -2.32 31.69
N GLY A 106 -6.99 -2.66 31.38
CA GLY A 106 -5.81 -1.96 31.90
C GLY A 106 -5.42 -0.81 30.98
N ILE A 107 -5.39 0.42 31.51
CA ILE A 107 -4.95 1.63 30.80
C ILE A 107 -3.59 2.05 31.32
N GLN A 108 -2.60 1.99 30.45
CA GLN A 108 -1.21 2.28 30.72
C GLN A 108 -0.84 3.74 30.36
N ARG A 109 -1.41 4.25 29.27
CA ARG A 109 -1.35 5.66 28.86
C ARG A 109 -2.75 6.15 28.53
N GLY A 110 -3.24 7.08 29.33
CA GLY A 110 -4.55 7.72 29.24
C GLY A 110 -4.63 8.84 30.27
N ARG A 111 -5.78 9.52 30.37
CA ARG A 111 -5.98 10.60 31.36
C ARG A 111 -5.80 10.11 32.81
N VAL A 112 -6.38 8.96 33.14
CA VAL A 112 -6.21 8.28 34.43
C VAL A 112 -5.74 6.84 34.19
N PRO A 113 -4.44 6.55 34.35
CA PRO A 113 -3.91 5.18 34.27
C PRO A 113 -4.48 4.31 35.39
N GLY A 114 -4.94 3.11 35.06
CA GLY A 114 -5.62 2.23 36.02
C GLY A 114 -6.31 1.04 35.37
N VAL A 115 -6.87 0.17 36.21
CA VAL A 115 -7.68 -0.98 35.79
C VAL A 115 -9.15 -0.62 35.93
N TYR A 116 -9.89 -0.80 34.85
CA TYR A 116 -11.32 -0.53 34.77
C TYR A 116 -12.07 -1.83 34.52
N THR A 117 -13.22 -1.99 35.18
CA THR A 117 -14.13 -3.12 34.98
C THR A 117 -15.21 -2.82 33.93
N ASP A 118 -15.34 -1.55 33.54
CA ASP A 118 -16.31 -1.06 32.58
C ASP A 118 -15.60 -0.43 31.38
N TRP A 119 -15.97 -0.88 30.18
CA TRP A 119 -15.46 -0.32 28.92
C TRP A 119 -15.86 1.14 28.73
N ALA A 120 -17.05 1.55 29.16
CA ALA A 120 -17.51 2.94 28.98
C ALA A 120 -16.58 3.91 29.72
N LYS A 121 -16.25 3.60 30.98
CA LYS A 121 -15.29 4.36 31.80
C LYS A 121 -13.89 4.31 31.21
N ALA A 122 -13.43 3.14 30.73
CA ALA A 122 -12.12 3.00 30.12
C ALA A 122 -11.99 3.83 28.82
N GLN A 123 -13.05 3.87 28.02
CA GLN A 123 -13.08 4.56 26.73
C GLN A 123 -12.95 6.08 26.89
N GLU A 124 -13.58 6.66 27.92
CA GLU A 124 -13.47 8.09 28.24
C GLU A 124 -12.01 8.51 28.53
N GLN A 125 -11.22 7.63 29.12
CA GLN A 125 -9.82 7.91 29.47
C GLN A 125 -8.85 7.87 28.28
N ILE A 126 -9.23 7.18 27.19
CA ILE A 126 -8.43 7.05 25.96
C ILE A 126 -8.91 7.98 24.84
N LYS A 127 -10.19 8.38 24.84
CA LYS A 127 -10.79 9.18 23.76
C LYS A 127 -10.13 10.57 23.71
N GLY A 128 -9.44 10.85 22.60
CA GLY A 128 -8.73 12.11 22.38
C GLY A 128 -7.37 12.25 23.09
N PHE A 129 -6.85 11.19 23.71
CA PHE A 129 -5.50 11.20 24.29
C PHE A 129 -4.45 10.85 23.23
N ALA A 130 -3.30 11.51 23.25
CA ALA A 130 -2.23 11.24 22.30
C ALA A 130 -1.55 9.89 22.62
N ARG A 131 -1.61 8.94 21.68
CA ARG A 131 -0.98 7.60 21.76
C ARG A 131 -1.42 6.80 23.01
N PRO A 132 -2.73 6.51 23.18
CA PRO A 132 -3.22 5.77 24.33
C PRO A 132 -2.74 4.31 24.26
N ARG A 133 -2.36 3.74 25.40
CA ARG A 133 -1.87 2.36 25.50
C ARG A 133 -2.75 1.63 26.49
N TYR A 134 -3.56 0.70 26.01
CA TYR A 134 -4.54 -0.05 26.81
C TYR A 134 -4.67 -1.50 26.32
N LYS A 135 -5.06 -2.40 27.21
CA LYS A 135 -5.25 -3.84 26.90
C LYS A 135 -6.38 -4.43 27.76
N LYS A 136 -7.11 -5.39 27.19
CA LYS A 136 -8.17 -6.15 27.87
C LYS A 136 -7.62 -7.46 28.43
N PHE A 137 -8.07 -7.83 29.62
CA PHE A 137 -7.64 -9.00 30.38
C PHE A 137 -8.85 -9.74 30.94
N SER A 138 -8.70 -11.05 31.11
CA SER A 138 -9.69 -11.92 31.76
C SER A 138 -9.61 -11.88 33.28
N THR A 139 -8.45 -11.54 33.83
CA THR A 139 -8.18 -11.47 35.28
C THR A 139 -7.74 -10.05 35.68
N LYS A 140 -8.05 -9.67 36.92
CA LYS A 140 -7.73 -8.34 37.45
C LYS A 140 -6.22 -8.17 37.65
N GLU A 141 -5.58 -9.24 38.09
CA GLU A 141 -4.15 -9.32 38.43
C GLU A 141 -3.28 -9.06 37.19
N GLU A 142 -3.65 -9.62 36.03
CA GLU A 142 -2.96 -9.37 34.76
C GLU A 142 -3.13 -7.92 34.28
N ALA A 143 -4.31 -7.33 34.51
CA ALA A 143 -4.57 -5.94 34.17
C ALA A 143 -3.74 -4.99 35.05
N GLU A 144 -3.61 -5.28 36.34
CA GLU A 144 -2.79 -4.49 37.27
C GLU A 144 -1.30 -4.58 36.92
N ALA A 145 -0.80 -5.78 36.60
CA ALA A 145 0.58 -5.97 36.17
C ALA A 145 0.92 -5.16 34.90
N PHE A 146 -0.03 -5.10 33.95
CA PHE A 146 0.12 -4.31 32.73
C PHE A 146 0.20 -2.80 32.98
N VAL A 147 -0.61 -2.28 33.91
CA VAL A 147 -0.58 -0.87 34.31
C VAL A 147 0.73 -0.56 35.07
N LYS A 148 1.15 -1.42 36.01
CA LYS A 148 2.41 -1.29 36.76
C LYS A 148 3.64 -1.27 35.84
N LEU A 149 3.68 -2.13 34.82
CA LEU A 149 4.75 -2.12 33.82
C LEU A 149 4.84 -0.79 33.07
N GLY A 150 3.72 -0.06 32.97
CA GLY A 150 3.67 1.26 32.34
C GLY A 150 4.14 2.38 33.24
N GLN A 151 3.76 2.30 34.52
CA GLN A 151 4.16 3.26 35.53
C GLN A 151 5.66 3.13 35.84
N ALA A 152 6.22 1.93 35.89
CA ALA A 152 7.66 1.72 36.05
C ALA A 152 8.49 2.29 34.88
N ASN A 153 7.99 2.16 33.64
CA ASN A 153 8.60 2.77 32.46
C ASN A 153 8.28 4.27 32.30
N GLY A 154 7.35 4.82 33.08
CA GLY A 154 7.06 6.25 33.17
C GLY A 154 7.78 6.95 34.32
N ALA A 155 8.21 6.20 35.34
CA ALA A 155 8.94 6.70 36.51
C ALA A 155 10.41 7.04 36.23
N SER A 156 10.98 6.59 35.10
CA SER A 156 12.33 6.98 34.66
C SER A 156 12.41 8.39 34.04
N PHE A 157 11.32 9.17 34.06
CA PHE A 157 11.31 10.55 33.56
C PHE A 157 10.80 11.60 34.57
N ALA A 158 10.55 11.21 35.83
CA ALA A 158 10.07 12.13 36.85
C ALA A 158 10.70 11.85 38.23
N GLY A 159 11.87 12.46 38.47
CA GLY A 159 12.43 12.69 39.80
C GLY A 159 13.74 11.96 40.10
N ASN A 160 14.88 12.66 40.01
CA ASN A 160 15.73 12.97 41.18
C ASN A 160 16.87 13.93 40.77
N THR A 161 16.68 15.24 40.96
CA THR A 161 17.77 16.24 40.95
C THR A 161 18.17 16.55 42.38
N SER A 162 18.92 15.64 43.00
CA SER A 162 19.69 15.94 44.19
C SER A 162 20.69 14.81 44.40
N GLU A 163 21.97 15.18 44.39
CA GLU A 163 23.16 14.36 44.67
C GLU A 163 23.74 13.56 43.49
N ILE A 164 24.37 14.28 42.55
CA ILE A 164 25.50 13.74 41.79
C ILE A 164 26.77 14.19 42.50
N GLN A 165 27.48 13.23 43.09
CA GLN A 165 28.83 13.40 43.62
C GLN A 165 29.76 13.90 42.50
N LYS A 166 30.42 15.02 42.77
CA LYS A 166 31.25 15.80 41.85
C LYS A 166 32.56 15.05 41.56
N LEU A 167 32.61 14.30 40.47
CA LEU A 167 33.88 13.91 39.83
C LEU A 167 34.37 15.06 38.95
N PRO A 168 35.68 15.32 38.84
CA PRO A 168 36.20 16.45 38.07
C PRO A 168 35.89 16.25 36.57
N GLY A 169 35.02 17.12 36.05
CA GLY A 169 34.52 17.07 34.67
C GLY A 169 35.60 17.42 33.64
N ALA A 170 35.52 16.75 32.49
CA ALA A 170 36.34 17.03 31.31
C ALA A 170 36.20 18.50 30.86
N PRO A 171 37.27 19.11 30.32
CA PRO A 171 37.24 20.50 29.87
C PRO A 171 36.21 20.68 28.74
N GLY A 172 35.18 21.50 28.96
CA GLY A 172 34.18 21.85 27.93
C GLY A 172 32.71 21.87 28.36
N ILE A 173 32.37 21.52 29.60
CA ILE A 173 30.98 21.63 30.09
C ILE A 173 30.68 23.09 30.45
N LEU A 174 29.92 23.77 29.58
CA LEU A 174 29.24 25.03 29.90
C LEU A 174 28.00 24.72 30.77
N SER A 175 27.79 25.52 31.82
CA SER A 175 26.67 25.38 32.76
C SER A 175 25.34 25.92 32.23
N ASP A 176 25.36 26.60 31.09
CA ASP A 176 24.20 27.29 30.53
C ASP A 176 23.62 26.53 29.34
N ILE A 177 22.31 26.28 29.37
CA ILE A 177 21.57 25.66 28.27
C ILE A 177 21.61 26.61 27.07
N SER A 178 22.30 26.20 26.01
CA SER A 178 22.35 26.93 24.74
C SER A 178 20.94 27.16 24.20
N LYS A 179 20.64 28.41 23.85
CA LYS A 179 19.36 28.83 23.25
C LYS A 179 19.58 29.16 21.78
N ASP A 180 18.59 28.88 20.96
CA ASP A 180 18.57 29.24 19.53
C ASP A 180 18.48 30.76 19.33
N GLU A 181 18.69 31.26 18.09
CA GLU A 181 18.44 32.67 17.71
C GLU A 181 17.02 33.16 18.05
N GLN A 182 16.08 32.24 18.29
CA GLN A 182 14.70 32.51 18.69
C GLN A 182 14.41 32.24 20.17
N SER A 183 15.43 32.11 21.01
CA SER A 183 15.36 31.96 22.48
C SER A 183 14.68 30.69 23.01
N SER A 184 14.42 29.71 22.15
CA SER A 184 13.89 28.40 22.54
C SER A 184 15.00 27.54 23.20
N PRO A 185 14.70 26.79 24.28
CA PRO A 185 15.63 25.83 24.85
C PRO A 185 15.83 24.66 23.91
N ILE A 186 17.07 24.34 23.57
CA ILE A 186 17.40 23.20 22.72
C ILE A 186 17.32 21.92 23.55
N GLU A 187 16.69 20.88 23.02
CA GLU A 187 16.65 19.58 23.69
C GLU A 187 18.07 18.99 23.82
N PRO A 188 18.38 18.30 24.94
CA PRO A 188 19.69 17.68 25.14
C PRO A 188 20.03 16.70 24.01
N GLY A 189 21.07 17.03 23.22
CA GLY A 189 21.54 16.21 22.09
C GLY A 189 21.32 16.83 20.71
N ASP A 190 20.47 17.86 20.58
CA ASP A 190 20.22 18.57 19.31
C ASP A 190 20.96 19.93 19.23
N GLY A 191 21.77 20.24 20.24
CA GLY A 191 22.56 21.48 20.31
C GLY A 191 23.69 21.49 19.29
N PRO A 192 23.94 22.63 18.61
CA PRO A 192 25.15 22.79 17.82
C PRO A 192 26.36 22.59 18.75
N LEU A 193 27.32 21.79 18.28
CA LEU A 193 28.58 21.61 18.98
C LEU A 193 29.20 23.00 19.26
N PRO A 194 29.71 23.25 20.47
CA PRO A 194 30.27 24.54 20.80
C PRO A 194 31.42 24.88 19.84
N PRO A 195 31.66 26.16 19.52
CA PRO A 195 32.75 26.56 18.63
C PRO A 195 34.09 26.00 19.14
N GLY A 196 34.70 25.11 18.35
CA GLY A 196 35.95 24.40 18.71
C GLY A 196 35.78 22.95 19.17
N ALA A 197 34.56 22.43 19.31
CA ALA A 197 34.33 21.01 19.51
C ALA A 197 34.36 20.27 18.16
N GLU A 198 35.46 19.59 17.89
CA GLU A 198 35.55 18.62 16.81
C GLU A 198 34.96 17.29 17.29
N ASP A 199 33.89 16.82 16.63
CA ASP A 199 33.38 15.46 16.81
C ASP A 199 34.42 14.50 16.24
N GLY A 200 35.30 13.97 17.12
CA GLY A 200 36.35 13.01 16.78
C GLY A 200 35.82 11.64 16.32
N PHE A 201 34.55 11.56 15.93
CA PHE A 201 33.92 10.38 15.38
C PHE A 201 34.40 10.13 13.96
N ASP A 202 35.40 9.25 13.80
CA ASP A 202 35.81 8.79 12.47
C ASP A 202 34.67 7.91 11.87
N PRO A 203 33.99 8.36 10.81
CA PRO A 203 32.89 7.62 10.18
C PRO A 203 33.33 6.29 9.57
N ASN A 204 34.63 6.01 9.53
CA ASN A 204 35.20 4.74 9.08
C ASN A 204 35.30 3.68 10.17
N VAL A 205 34.97 4.03 11.41
CA VAL A 205 35.02 3.15 12.56
C VAL A 205 33.65 2.52 12.80
N LEU A 206 33.61 1.19 12.92
CA LEU A 206 32.41 0.41 13.25
C LEU A 206 32.64 -0.34 14.56
N LEU A 207 31.58 -0.51 15.35
CA LEU A 207 31.59 -1.40 16.50
C LEU A 207 31.12 -2.79 16.04
N ASP A 208 31.95 -3.81 16.19
CA ASP A 208 31.55 -5.17 15.87
C ASP A 208 30.55 -5.69 16.94
N PRO A 209 29.29 -6.00 16.59
CA PRO A 209 28.27 -6.39 17.55
C PRO A 209 28.56 -7.73 18.25
N LYS A 210 29.48 -8.56 17.72
CA LYS A 210 29.85 -9.84 18.34
C LYS A 210 30.99 -9.73 19.33
N THR A 211 31.94 -8.84 19.07
CA THR A 211 33.18 -8.73 19.86
C THR A 211 33.23 -7.46 20.70
N GLY A 212 32.33 -6.49 20.44
CA GLY A 212 32.30 -5.18 21.11
C GLY A 212 33.54 -4.34 20.82
N LYS A 213 34.40 -4.77 19.89
CA LYS A 213 35.64 -4.09 19.55
C LYS A 213 35.41 -3.10 18.40
N VAL A 214 36.20 -2.04 18.47
CA VAL A 214 36.25 -0.99 17.47
C VAL A 214 37.05 -1.50 16.27
N VAL A 215 36.40 -1.63 15.10
CA VAL A 215 36.98 -2.17 13.86
C VAL A 215 36.82 -1.13 12.74
N TYR A 216 37.88 -0.89 11.99
CA TYR A 216 37.83 -0.03 10.80
C TYR A 216 37.15 -0.75 9.63
N LYS A 217 36.29 -0.03 8.88
CA LYS A 217 35.64 -0.53 7.66
C LYS A 217 36.66 -1.08 6.68
N THR A 218 36.42 -2.28 6.15
CA THR A 218 37.27 -2.86 5.09
C THR A 218 37.16 -2.05 3.80
N LYS A 219 38.10 -2.22 2.86
CA LYS A 219 38.09 -1.51 1.56
C LYS A 219 36.79 -1.80 0.78
N GLU A 220 36.25 -3.01 0.92
CA GLU A 220 35.01 -3.48 0.30
C GLU A 220 33.78 -2.87 0.97
N GLN A 221 33.79 -2.69 2.30
CA GLN A 221 32.72 -2.02 3.03
C GLN A 221 32.72 -0.50 2.78
N LYS A 222 33.91 0.09 2.60
CA LYS A 222 34.09 1.48 2.17
C LYS A 222 33.54 1.69 0.75
N SER A 223 33.75 0.74 -0.17
CA SER A 223 33.25 0.82 -1.55
C SER A 223 31.78 0.41 -1.72
N ALA A 224 31.23 -0.40 -0.81
CA ALA A 224 29.82 -0.79 -0.81
C ALA A 224 28.85 0.36 -0.45
N THR A 225 29.36 1.47 0.10
CA THR A 225 28.54 2.63 0.42
C THR A 225 28.39 3.52 -0.83
N LYS A 226 27.20 3.44 -1.44
CA LYS A 226 26.69 4.21 -2.60
C LYS A 226 27.12 3.70 -3.97
N THR A 227 26.60 2.54 -4.36
CA THR A 227 26.33 2.27 -5.78
C THR A 227 25.23 3.23 -6.24
N LYS A 228 25.63 4.39 -6.79
CA LYS A 228 24.76 5.13 -7.70
C LYS A 228 24.25 4.13 -8.75
N ALA A 229 22.96 4.12 -9.04
CA ALA A 229 22.43 3.34 -10.15
C ALA A 229 22.93 3.92 -11.48
N THR A 230 24.21 3.74 -11.79
CA THR A 230 24.73 3.89 -13.14
C THR A 230 24.18 2.74 -13.93
N GLY A 231 23.06 2.99 -14.63
CA GLY A 231 22.77 2.28 -15.86
C GLY A 231 23.94 2.38 -16.85
N PRO A 232 23.89 1.65 -17.96
CA PRO A 232 24.93 1.69 -18.98
C PRO A 232 25.25 3.15 -19.33
N PRO A 233 26.54 3.47 -19.55
CA PRO A 233 27.03 4.84 -19.63
C PRO A 233 26.36 5.55 -20.81
N GLY A 234 25.44 6.45 -20.51
CA GLY A 234 24.78 7.28 -21.52
C GLY A 234 23.33 7.64 -21.20
N MET A 235 22.53 6.72 -20.66
CA MET A 235 21.08 6.91 -20.53
C MET A 235 20.62 6.86 -19.07
N LEU A 236 20.21 8.00 -18.51
CA LEU A 236 19.64 8.12 -17.17
C LEU A 236 18.23 7.51 -17.17
N ARG A 237 18.02 6.48 -16.35
CA ARG A 237 16.69 5.88 -16.16
C ARG A 237 16.01 6.55 -14.99
N ILE A 238 14.81 7.05 -15.22
CA ILE A 238 13.98 7.70 -14.21
C ILE A 238 12.65 6.96 -14.19
N TYR A 239 12.15 6.64 -13.01
CA TYR A 239 10.86 6.02 -12.82
C TYR A 239 9.92 7.06 -12.22
N THR A 240 8.73 7.18 -12.78
CA THR A 240 7.71 8.14 -12.37
C THR A 240 6.41 7.42 -12.12
N ASP A 241 5.71 7.83 -11.08
CA ASP A 241 4.42 7.28 -10.68
C ASP A 241 3.56 8.40 -10.07
N GLY A 242 2.27 8.40 -10.40
CA GLY A 242 1.26 9.30 -9.87
C GLY A 242 0.18 8.49 -9.18
N SER A 243 -0.21 8.90 -7.98
CA SER A 243 -1.30 8.23 -7.27
C SER A 243 -2.30 9.22 -6.73
N SER A 244 -3.58 8.85 -6.72
CA SER A 244 -4.63 9.64 -6.09
C SER A 244 -5.53 8.79 -5.23
N LEU A 245 -5.83 9.27 -4.02
CA LEU A 245 -6.84 8.74 -3.12
C LEU A 245 -8.15 9.50 -3.32
N ASN A 246 -9.28 8.77 -3.31
CA ASN A 246 -10.62 9.33 -3.49
C ASN A 246 -10.81 10.14 -4.78
N ASN A 247 -10.24 9.65 -5.90
CA ASN A 247 -10.32 10.31 -7.20
C ASN A 247 -11.77 10.71 -7.57
N GLY A 248 -11.97 11.96 -7.98
CA GLY A 248 -13.28 12.49 -8.37
C GLY A 248 -14.17 13.00 -7.21
N ARG A 249 -13.67 13.04 -5.96
CA ARG A 249 -14.38 13.62 -4.81
C ARG A 249 -13.69 14.90 -4.31
N ALA A 250 -14.42 15.71 -3.54
CA ALA A 250 -13.93 16.99 -3.02
C ALA A 250 -12.69 16.87 -2.09
N LEU A 251 -12.54 15.73 -1.41
CA LEU A 251 -11.39 15.41 -0.55
C LEU A 251 -10.35 14.51 -1.26
N ALA A 252 -10.30 14.56 -2.60
CA ALA A 252 -9.27 13.84 -3.33
C ALA A 252 -7.89 14.39 -2.94
N SER A 253 -6.94 13.49 -2.74
CA SER A 253 -5.54 13.83 -2.44
C SER A 253 -4.66 13.04 -3.38
N ALA A 254 -3.77 13.71 -4.10
CA ALA A 254 -2.87 13.07 -5.03
C ALA A 254 -1.41 13.31 -4.65
N GLY A 255 -0.56 12.37 -5.01
CA GLY A 255 0.87 12.35 -4.74
C GLY A 255 1.66 12.08 -6.00
N VAL A 256 2.86 12.63 -6.05
CA VAL A 256 3.80 12.57 -7.16
C VAL A 256 5.07 11.88 -6.68
N GLY A 257 5.49 10.84 -7.39
CA GLY A 257 6.71 10.09 -7.12
C GLY A 257 7.67 10.14 -8.30
N VAL A 258 8.94 10.47 -8.03
CA VAL A 258 10.04 10.38 -8.99
C VAL A 258 11.22 9.65 -8.37
N TYR A 259 11.71 8.63 -9.05
CA TYR A 259 12.75 7.75 -8.57
C TYR A 259 13.88 7.61 -9.60
N PHE A 260 15.07 8.07 -9.22
CA PHE A 260 16.30 8.00 -10.01
C PHE A 260 17.15 6.77 -9.64
N GLY A 261 17.00 6.25 -8.42
CA GLY A 261 17.72 5.07 -7.94
C GLY A 261 17.83 5.02 -6.42
N PRO A 262 18.35 3.92 -5.85
CA PRO A 262 18.46 3.76 -4.40
C PRO A 262 19.37 4.85 -3.80
N GLY A 263 18.85 5.60 -2.83
CA GLY A 263 19.63 6.63 -2.11
C GLY A 263 20.08 7.82 -2.96
N ASP A 264 19.42 8.08 -4.11
CA ASP A 264 19.66 9.30 -4.87
C ASP A 264 18.94 10.49 -4.23
N ASN A 265 19.67 11.57 -3.96
CA ASN A 265 19.10 12.80 -3.38
C ASN A 265 18.08 13.48 -4.31
N ARG A 266 18.04 13.08 -5.59
CA ARG A 266 17.07 13.57 -6.59
C ARG A 266 15.73 12.85 -6.53
N ASN A 267 15.60 11.81 -5.72
CA ASN A 267 14.31 11.14 -5.51
C ASN A 267 13.32 12.10 -4.86
N VAL A 268 12.12 12.19 -5.42
CA VAL A 268 11.07 13.10 -4.94
C VAL A 268 9.82 12.31 -4.60
N SER A 269 9.23 12.66 -3.47
CA SER A 269 7.89 12.25 -3.07
C SER A 269 7.21 13.50 -2.50
N GLU A 270 6.29 14.08 -3.27
CA GLU A 270 5.57 15.30 -2.88
C GLU A 270 4.07 15.19 -3.16
N PRO A 271 3.21 15.87 -2.38
CA PRO A 271 1.80 15.99 -2.73
C PRO A 271 1.61 16.82 -4.00
N LEU A 272 0.62 16.45 -4.82
CA LEU A 272 0.26 17.23 -6.00
C LEU A 272 -0.22 18.62 -5.58
N LYS A 273 0.36 19.66 -6.17
CA LYS A 273 -0.02 21.06 -5.88
C LYS A 273 -1.24 21.48 -6.69
N GLY A 274 -2.12 22.27 -6.06
CA GLY A 274 -3.30 22.88 -6.70
C GLY A 274 -4.64 22.28 -6.25
N SER A 275 -5.73 22.87 -6.71
CA SER A 275 -7.09 22.45 -6.34
C SER A 275 -7.56 21.18 -7.05
N ARG A 276 -6.99 20.87 -8.21
CA ARG A 276 -7.34 19.69 -9.01
C ARG A 276 -6.48 18.50 -8.62
N GLN A 277 -7.04 17.62 -7.78
CA GLN A 277 -6.38 16.42 -7.29
C GLN A 277 -6.89 15.20 -8.05
N THR A 278 -6.31 14.92 -9.22
CA THR A 278 -6.68 13.76 -10.06
C THR A 278 -5.49 12.87 -10.34
N ASN A 279 -5.76 11.58 -10.60
CA ASN A 279 -4.68 10.64 -10.88
C ASN A 279 -3.88 11.05 -12.13
N GLN A 280 -4.59 11.38 -13.20
CA GLN A 280 -3.99 11.76 -14.49
C GLN A 280 -3.09 13.00 -14.37
N ARG A 281 -3.47 13.94 -13.50
CA ARG A 281 -2.67 15.13 -13.25
C ARG A 281 -1.42 14.82 -12.44
N ALA A 282 -1.52 13.90 -11.47
CA ALA A 282 -0.36 13.43 -10.69
C ALA A 282 0.68 12.76 -11.60
N GLU A 283 0.24 11.90 -12.51
CA GLU A 283 1.11 11.22 -13.48
C GLU A 283 1.87 12.19 -14.39
N LEU A 284 1.16 13.15 -14.99
CA LEU A 284 1.78 14.19 -15.82
C LEU A 284 2.75 15.06 -15.01
N THR A 285 2.39 15.39 -13.77
CA THR A 285 3.26 16.16 -12.88
C THR A 285 4.53 15.37 -12.51
N ALA A 286 4.43 14.04 -12.34
CA ALA A 286 5.59 13.18 -12.11
C ALA A 286 6.59 13.23 -13.27
N ILE A 287 6.10 13.17 -14.51
CA ILE A 287 6.93 13.32 -15.72
C ILE A 287 7.58 14.71 -15.77
N LEU A 288 6.79 15.76 -15.50
CA LEU A 288 7.31 17.13 -15.46
C LEU A 288 8.44 17.28 -14.44
N ARG A 289 8.25 16.74 -13.23
CA ARG A 289 9.26 16.73 -12.16
C ARG A 289 10.50 15.93 -12.51
N ALA A 290 10.33 14.79 -13.17
CA ALA A 290 11.46 14.03 -13.68
C ALA A 290 12.30 14.85 -14.66
N LEU A 291 11.66 15.59 -15.57
CA LEU A 291 12.36 16.45 -16.54
C LEU A 291 13.00 17.69 -15.90
N ASP A 292 12.39 18.26 -14.86
CA ASP A 292 12.95 19.37 -14.09
C ASP A 292 14.27 19.00 -13.41
N ILE A 293 14.30 17.81 -12.79
CA ILE A 293 15.42 17.35 -11.96
C ILE A 293 16.50 16.68 -12.82
N ALA A 294 16.11 16.12 -13.98
CA ALA A 294 17.05 15.48 -14.87
C ALA A 294 18.03 16.50 -15.49
N PRO A 295 19.33 16.16 -15.59
CA PRO A 295 20.27 16.99 -16.31
C PRO A 295 19.87 17.14 -17.78
N ARG A 296 19.81 18.39 -18.26
CA ARG A 296 19.42 18.74 -19.64
C ARG A 296 20.36 18.16 -20.71
N HIS A 297 21.64 18.00 -20.37
CA HIS A 297 22.72 17.58 -21.28
C HIS A 297 22.94 16.04 -21.36
N ARG A 298 22.06 15.22 -20.79
CA ARG A 298 22.20 13.75 -20.82
C ARG A 298 20.95 13.08 -21.32
N ASP A 299 21.13 11.98 -22.06
CA ASP A 299 20.00 11.18 -22.53
C ASP A 299 19.22 10.60 -21.34
N VAL A 300 17.90 10.64 -21.44
CA VAL A 300 16.99 10.23 -20.36
C VAL A 300 15.93 9.28 -20.91
N THR A 301 15.69 8.20 -20.18
CA THR A 301 14.52 7.35 -20.35
C THR A 301 13.64 7.46 -19.10
N ILE A 302 12.42 7.96 -19.28
CA ILE A 302 11.39 8.03 -18.26
C ILE A 302 10.51 6.79 -18.38
N PHE A 303 10.37 6.04 -17.29
CA PHE A 303 9.48 4.90 -17.15
C PHE A 303 8.25 5.33 -16.37
N THR A 304 7.08 5.20 -16.99
CA THR A 304 5.77 5.46 -16.38
C THR A 304 4.83 4.31 -16.73
N ASP A 305 3.92 3.94 -15.85
CA ASP A 305 2.85 2.98 -16.14
C ASP A 305 1.59 3.66 -16.71
N SER A 306 1.53 5.00 -16.70
CA SER A 306 0.43 5.77 -17.26
C SER A 306 0.50 5.87 -18.79
N GLN A 307 -0.25 5.00 -19.46
CA GLN A 307 -0.47 5.10 -20.91
C GLN A 307 -1.11 6.44 -21.31
N TYR A 308 -1.95 7.01 -20.44
CA TYR A 308 -2.54 8.33 -20.67
C TYR A 308 -1.46 9.40 -20.77
N ALA A 309 -0.54 9.44 -19.79
CA ALA A 309 0.53 10.44 -19.77
C ALA A 309 1.46 10.30 -20.97
N ILE A 310 1.82 9.06 -21.34
CA ILE A 310 2.61 8.79 -22.56
C ILE A 310 1.90 9.31 -23.79
N LYS A 311 0.64 8.93 -24.02
CA LYS A 311 -0.12 9.34 -25.22
C LYS A 311 -0.34 10.85 -25.29
N CYS A 312 -0.56 11.51 -24.15
CA CYS A 312 -0.68 12.97 -24.08
C CYS A 312 0.56 13.65 -24.64
N VAL A 313 1.74 13.20 -24.19
CA VAL A 313 3.02 13.80 -24.58
C VAL A 313 3.45 13.38 -25.99
N THR A 314 3.14 12.17 -26.45
CA THR A 314 3.66 11.65 -27.74
C THR A 314 2.72 11.81 -28.94
N VAL A 315 1.43 11.49 -28.80
CA VAL A 315 0.51 11.41 -29.95
C VAL A 315 -0.50 12.55 -29.93
N TRP A 316 -1.13 12.80 -28.78
CA TRP A 316 -2.30 13.68 -28.72
C TRP A 316 -1.93 15.16 -28.77
N TYR A 317 -0.76 15.55 -28.27
CA TYR A 317 -0.34 16.96 -28.30
C TYR A 317 -0.32 17.53 -29.73
N VAL A 318 0.09 16.76 -30.74
CA VAL A 318 0.11 17.20 -32.15
C VAL A 318 -1.31 17.55 -32.62
N LYS A 319 -2.28 16.66 -32.34
CA LYS A 319 -3.68 16.88 -32.70
C LYS A 319 -4.27 18.06 -31.94
N TRP A 320 -3.96 18.20 -30.65
CA TRP A 320 -4.44 19.31 -29.83
C TRP A 320 -3.84 20.64 -30.26
N GLN A 321 -2.55 20.70 -30.59
CA GLN A 321 -1.90 21.92 -31.07
C GLN A 321 -2.55 22.42 -32.35
N ARG A 322 -2.83 21.51 -33.31
CA ARG A 322 -3.57 21.84 -34.54
C ARG A 322 -5.01 22.28 -34.26
N ASN A 323 -5.67 21.64 -33.31
CA ASN A 323 -7.06 21.92 -32.94
C ASN A 323 -7.21 23.01 -31.86
N LYS A 324 -6.22 23.90 -31.68
CA LYS A 324 -6.26 24.99 -30.67
C LYS A 324 -6.59 24.51 -29.24
N TRP A 325 -6.11 23.32 -28.86
CA TRP A 325 -6.29 22.66 -27.57
C TRP A 325 -7.74 22.25 -27.22
N LEU A 326 -8.48 21.82 -28.24
CA LEU A 326 -9.83 21.27 -28.11
C LEU A 326 -9.82 19.74 -28.24
N THR A 327 -10.61 19.06 -27.40
CA THR A 327 -10.89 17.63 -27.51
C THR A 327 -11.81 17.35 -28.70
N SER A 328 -12.06 16.06 -29.01
CA SER A 328 -13.05 15.66 -30.03
C SER A 328 -14.43 16.24 -29.77
N ASP A 329 -14.75 16.48 -28.50
CA ASP A 329 -16.06 16.95 -28.04
C ASP A 329 -16.12 18.48 -27.99
N ASN A 330 -15.16 19.18 -28.62
CA ASN A 330 -14.98 20.64 -28.57
C ASN A 330 -14.85 21.22 -27.16
N LYS A 331 -14.39 20.42 -26.19
CA LYS A 331 -14.09 20.89 -24.84
C LYS A 331 -12.61 21.25 -24.74
N PRO A 332 -12.24 22.25 -23.92
CA PRO A 332 -10.83 22.54 -23.67
C PRO A 332 -10.16 21.33 -23.00
N VAL A 333 -8.94 21.01 -23.44
CA VAL A 333 -8.16 19.92 -22.84
C VAL A 333 -7.85 20.23 -21.38
N GLU A 334 -8.32 19.38 -20.47
CA GLU A 334 -8.30 19.65 -19.02
C GLU A 334 -6.91 19.87 -18.42
N ASN A 335 -5.90 19.14 -18.92
CA ASN A 335 -4.51 19.14 -18.42
C ASN A 335 -3.55 19.79 -19.41
N LYS A 336 -4.03 20.76 -20.21
CA LYS A 336 -3.23 21.49 -21.20
C LYS A 336 -1.93 22.04 -20.59
N ASP A 337 -2.05 22.66 -19.43
CA ASP A 337 -0.97 23.35 -18.71
C ASP A 337 0.26 22.46 -18.47
N LEU A 338 0.02 21.21 -18.05
CA LEU A 338 1.10 20.26 -17.80
C LEU A 338 1.70 19.71 -19.09
N VAL A 339 0.87 19.40 -20.09
CA VAL A 339 1.33 18.84 -21.36
C VAL A 339 2.20 19.85 -22.12
N GLU A 340 1.79 21.11 -22.14
CA GLU A 340 2.54 22.22 -22.74
C GLU A 340 3.89 22.41 -22.01
N SER A 341 3.88 22.45 -20.68
CA SER A 341 5.10 22.57 -19.87
C SER A 341 6.09 21.41 -20.08
N ILE A 342 5.58 20.18 -20.21
CA ILE A 342 6.40 19.01 -20.52
C ILE A 342 7.01 19.14 -21.91
N ARG A 343 6.25 19.63 -22.90
CA ARG A 343 6.76 19.77 -24.27
C ARG A 343 7.85 20.82 -24.40
N VAL A 344 7.69 21.98 -23.77
CA VAL A 344 8.76 22.99 -23.71
C VAL A 344 10.07 22.37 -23.20
N LYS A 345 10.00 21.53 -22.15
CA LYS A 345 11.21 20.86 -21.61
C LYS A 345 11.80 19.79 -22.51
N ILE A 346 10.98 19.13 -23.33
CA ILE A 346 11.48 18.15 -24.29
C ILE A 346 12.13 18.88 -25.46
N GLU A 347 11.53 19.97 -25.95
CA GLU A 347 12.08 20.82 -27.01
C GLU A 347 13.42 21.43 -26.60
N GLU A 348 13.53 21.99 -25.38
CA GLU A 348 14.81 22.47 -24.80
C GLU A 348 15.91 21.39 -24.82
N ARG A 349 15.54 20.11 -24.72
CA ARG A 349 16.49 18.98 -24.72
C ARG A 349 16.80 18.51 -26.14
N ASP A 350 15.83 18.59 -27.04
CA ASP A 350 16.00 18.29 -28.46
C ASP A 350 16.94 19.32 -29.12
N GLU A 351 16.87 20.60 -28.73
CA GLU A 351 17.83 21.65 -29.11
C GLU A 351 19.27 21.31 -28.70
N LEU A 352 19.44 20.68 -27.53
CA LEU A 352 20.72 20.20 -27.04
C LEU A 352 21.16 18.86 -27.68
N LYS A 353 20.41 18.35 -28.66
CA LYS A 353 20.63 17.06 -29.35
C LYS A 353 20.64 15.86 -28.40
N VAL A 354 19.90 15.96 -27.31
CA VAL A 354 19.81 14.94 -26.26
C VAL A 354 18.55 14.10 -26.45
N LYS A 355 18.67 12.77 -26.32
CA LYS A 355 17.53 11.86 -26.52
C LYS A 355 16.67 11.79 -25.27
N THR A 356 15.39 12.10 -25.41
CA THR A 356 14.37 11.88 -24.37
C THR A 356 13.41 10.78 -24.81
N ARG A 357 13.33 9.70 -24.02
CA ARG A 357 12.44 8.56 -24.30
C ARG A 357 11.46 8.34 -23.16
N LEU A 358 10.20 8.08 -23.50
CA LEU A 358 9.19 7.61 -22.55
C LEU A 358 8.91 6.13 -22.83
N ALA A 359 8.89 5.32 -21.78
CA ALA A 359 8.67 3.88 -21.85
C ALA A 359 7.65 3.43 -20.80
N VAL A 360 6.94 2.33 -21.08
CA VAL A 360 5.98 1.75 -20.14
C VAL A 360 6.72 0.94 -19.07
N ASN A 361 6.38 1.16 -17.80
CA ASN A 361 6.90 0.38 -16.68
C ASN A 361 6.37 -1.07 -16.77
N GLY A 362 7.19 -2.00 -17.28
CA GLY A 362 6.80 -3.39 -17.55
C GLY A 362 7.37 -3.98 -18.85
N ALA A 363 7.93 -3.15 -19.73
CA ALA A 363 8.53 -3.61 -20.98
C ALA A 363 9.96 -4.18 -20.78
N GLN A 364 10.07 -5.31 -20.10
CA GLN A 364 11.02 -6.34 -20.55
C GLN A 364 10.22 -7.41 -21.29
N ARG A 365 9.97 -7.19 -22.59
CA ARG A 365 9.83 -8.23 -23.61
C ARG A 365 9.66 -7.61 -24.99
N GLY A 366 10.62 -7.89 -25.87
CA GLY A 366 10.37 -7.90 -27.31
C GLY A 366 10.52 -6.56 -28.02
N VAL A 367 11.24 -6.61 -29.13
CA VAL A 367 11.58 -5.52 -30.05
C VAL A 367 10.36 -5.04 -30.87
N SER A 368 9.12 -5.42 -30.53
CA SER A 368 7.95 -5.30 -31.41
C SER A 368 7.22 -3.95 -31.35
N GLU A 369 7.25 -3.23 -30.23
CA GLU A 369 6.48 -1.96 -30.13
C GLU A 369 7.24 -0.75 -30.69
N LYS A 370 8.57 -0.85 -30.81
CA LYS A 370 9.41 0.19 -31.42
C LYS A 370 9.15 0.33 -32.93
N ALA A 371 8.79 -0.77 -33.60
CA ALA A 371 8.41 -0.76 -35.02
C ALA A 371 7.04 -0.10 -35.22
N ALA A 372 6.03 -0.46 -34.42
CA ALA A 372 4.68 0.08 -34.56
C ALA A 372 4.59 1.60 -34.29
N ALA A 373 5.38 2.13 -33.35
CA ALA A 373 5.42 3.57 -33.07
C ALA A 373 6.17 4.38 -34.14
N LEU A 374 7.17 3.79 -34.81
CA LEU A 374 7.89 4.41 -35.94
C LEU A 374 7.06 4.36 -37.23
N GLU A 375 6.27 3.32 -37.41
CA GLU A 375 5.40 3.14 -38.59
C GLU A 375 4.18 4.09 -38.55
N ALA A 376 3.69 4.43 -37.35
CA ALA A 376 2.63 5.43 -37.17
C ALA A 376 3.07 6.88 -37.49
N ILE A 377 4.38 7.18 -37.39
CA ILE A 377 4.94 8.48 -37.78
C ILE A 377 5.15 8.56 -39.30
N LYS A 378 5.37 7.41 -39.95
CA LYS A 378 5.63 7.32 -41.40
C LYS A 378 4.36 7.42 -42.27
N ASN A 379 3.18 7.31 -41.68
CA ASN A 379 1.87 7.32 -42.36
C ASN A 379 1.10 8.64 -42.17
N ILE A 380 1.78 9.73 -41.81
CA ILE A 380 1.19 11.07 -41.90
C ILE A 380 1.45 11.54 -43.34
N PRO A 381 0.41 11.72 -44.18
CA PRO A 381 0.62 12.15 -45.56
C PRO A 381 1.20 13.57 -45.62
N ASP A 382 2.36 13.70 -46.26
CA ASP A 382 3.08 14.95 -46.58
C ASP A 382 2.45 15.71 -47.77
N GLU A 383 1.13 15.79 -47.83
CA GLU A 383 0.43 16.64 -48.80
C GLU A 383 -0.45 17.63 -48.04
N VAL A 384 0.10 18.82 -47.76
CA VAL A 384 -0.40 20.15 -48.15
C VAL A 384 0.62 21.18 -47.61
N PHE A 385 1.80 21.22 -48.21
CA PHE A 385 2.65 22.40 -48.25
C PHE A 385 2.98 22.62 -49.72
N ASP A 386 1.98 23.10 -50.48
CA ASP A 386 2.27 23.86 -51.68
C ASP A 386 2.17 25.33 -51.30
N ASP A 387 3.31 26.00 -51.44
CA ASP A 387 3.47 27.43 -51.48
C ASP A 387 2.55 28.03 -52.54
N ASP A 388 1.81 29.09 -52.18
CA ASP A 388 1.74 30.32 -52.97
C ASP A 388 0.82 31.37 -52.30
N ILE A 389 1.45 32.50 -51.96
CA ILE A 389 0.92 33.87 -51.73
C ILE A 389 0.25 34.17 -50.37
#